data_AF-A0A7S4QPR7-F1
#
_entry.id   AF-A0A7S4QPR7-F1
#
_cell.length_a   1.000
_cell.length_b   1.000
_cell.length_c   1.000
_cell.angle_alpha   90.00
_cell.angle_beta   90.00
_cell.angle_gamma   90.00
#
_symmetry.space_group_name_H-M   'P 1'
#
loop_
_entity.id
_entity.type
_entity.pdbx_description
1 polymer ?
#
loop_
_entity_poly.entity_id
_entity_poly.type
_entity_poly.pdbx_seq_one_letter_code
_entity_poly.pdbx_strand_id
1 'polypeptide(L)'
;SQDACIVPTDIPFADAQPCQEGGIIGFLGTCTPRCQAGFTAVVAGSETVLVCGFGGQLSPPVFACTEEACPAPTGIANVHPSGACESGAFVTSRDVCVAQCDQGYYPSRANLTCLRGTLTPPAFWCIGLPCDHPVGIANGHLVSSCAELRVFHGKVCTTRCGEGYAPSVPRLSCSLGNLTPRTFDCLGSPCPAPTGIPNSADPACVEGPSVPHGGVCSPRCALGYGPDISALSCSATVLSPPVFTCLGLPCAAPTGIPNALPMACAEGPSIPNRGTCTTQCANGYRPSVPTLACSSSILTPRSFVCVGLPCPMPRGILNGAAVTCHEGETADHMGNCTAKCAFGYAPTVTVLLCTATVLSPPAFGCAGLPCTPPTGIANVAPEGPCAEGSNLPHGGTCTAQCAPGY
;
A
#
# COMPACT_ATOMS: atom_id res chain seq x y z
N SER A 1 55.35 -97.48 -12.78
CA SER A 1 54.94 -96.08 -12.58
C SER A 1 54.44 -95.45 -13.88
N GLN A 2 53.64 -96.17 -14.68
CA GLN A 2 53.30 -95.77 -16.06
C GLN A 2 51.99 -95.00 -16.21
N ASP A 3 51.30 -94.66 -15.12
CA ASP A 3 49.96 -94.06 -15.18
C ASP A 3 49.96 -92.57 -14.79
N ALA A 4 50.89 -91.78 -15.31
CA ALA A 4 50.89 -90.32 -15.13
C ALA A 4 50.35 -89.64 -16.39
N CYS A 5 49.47 -88.65 -16.22
CA CYS A 5 48.93 -87.84 -17.31
C CYS A 5 49.78 -86.59 -17.51
N ILE A 6 50.11 -86.30 -18.77
CA ILE A 6 50.79 -85.05 -19.16
C ILE A 6 49.73 -83.99 -19.43
N VAL A 7 49.87 -82.83 -18.80
CA VAL A 7 48.96 -81.70 -18.99
C VAL A 7 49.21 -81.06 -20.36
N PRO A 8 48.18 -80.81 -21.19
CA PRO A 8 48.36 -80.11 -22.46
C PRO A 8 48.89 -78.68 -22.24
N THR A 9 49.94 -78.30 -22.97
CA THR A 9 50.55 -76.96 -22.87
C THR A 9 49.99 -75.97 -23.90
N ASP A 10 49.38 -76.46 -24.98
CA ASP A 10 48.93 -75.66 -26.12
C ASP A 10 47.45 -75.26 -26.00
N ILE A 11 47.01 -74.89 -24.80
CA ILE A 11 45.65 -74.44 -24.54
C ILE A 11 45.62 -72.91 -24.66
N PRO A 12 44.89 -72.32 -25.63
CA PRO A 12 44.81 -70.87 -25.78
C PRO A 12 44.32 -70.21 -24.49
N PHE A 13 45.03 -69.17 -24.04
CA PHE A 13 44.75 -68.40 -22.83
C PHE A 13 44.85 -69.20 -21.51
N ALA A 14 45.41 -70.41 -21.51
CA ALA A 14 45.82 -71.07 -20.28
C ALA A 14 46.95 -70.31 -19.57
N ASP A 15 47.01 -70.43 -18.25
CA ASP A 15 48.14 -69.96 -17.46
C ASP A 15 49.43 -70.68 -17.92
N ALA A 16 50.60 -70.10 -17.64
CA ALA A 16 51.89 -70.74 -17.89
C ALA A 16 51.99 -72.13 -17.24
N GLN A 17 51.20 -72.37 -16.19
CA GLN A 17 50.96 -73.69 -15.61
C GLN A 17 49.46 -74.04 -15.71
N PRO A 18 49.01 -74.77 -16.76
CA PRO A 18 47.59 -74.99 -17.06
C PRO A 18 46.80 -75.79 -16.01
N CYS A 19 47.49 -76.54 -15.14
CA CYS A 19 46.89 -77.19 -13.97
C CYS A 19 47.55 -76.69 -12.69
N GLN A 20 46.75 -76.42 -11.66
CA GLN A 20 47.24 -75.98 -10.35
C GLN A 20 48.25 -76.98 -9.73
N GLU A 21 48.06 -78.26 -10.01
CA GLU A 21 48.81 -79.40 -9.46
C GLU A 21 50.15 -79.67 -10.18
N GLY A 22 50.43 -78.98 -11.30
CA GLY A 22 51.68 -79.11 -12.05
C GLY A 22 51.48 -79.63 -13.47
N GLY A 23 52.57 -79.83 -14.21
CA GLY A 23 52.53 -80.33 -15.60
C GLY A 23 52.36 -81.84 -15.75
N ILE A 24 52.46 -82.60 -14.65
CA ILE A 24 52.34 -84.06 -14.61
C ILE A 24 51.39 -84.43 -13.47
N ILE A 25 50.30 -85.10 -13.77
CA ILE A 25 49.27 -85.51 -12.80
C ILE A 25 49.38 -87.02 -12.57
N GLY A 26 49.50 -87.46 -11.32
CA GLY A 26 49.53 -88.88 -10.98
C GLY A 26 48.19 -89.59 -11.26
N PHE A 27 48.21 -90.93 -11.32
CA PHE A 27 47.01 -91.75 -11.47
C PHE A 27 45.95 -91.40 -10.43
N LEU A 28 44.69 -91.19 -10.87
CA LEU A 28 43.57 -90.67 -10.07
C LEU A 28 43.76 -89.26 -9.50
N GLY A 29 44.84 -88.56 -9.88
CA GLY A 29 45.03 -87.16 -9.58
C GLY A 29 44.07 -86.27 -10.37
N THR A 30 43.75 -85.11 -9.80
CA THR A 30 42.94 -84.08 -10.43
C THR A 30 43.83 -82.98 -11.00
N CYS A 31 43.52 -82.53 -12.21
CA CYS A 31 43.96 -81.24 -12.72
C CYS A 31 42.84 -80.23 -12.46
N THR A 32 43.13 -79.22 -11.65
CA THR A 32 42.32 -78.01 -11.52
C THR A 32 42.82 -77.01 -12.56
N PRO A 33 42.04 -76.75 -13.63
CA PRO A 33 42.47 -75.87 -14.70
C PRO A 33 42.80 -74.45 -14.23
N ARG A 34 43.83 -73.86 -14.83
CA ARG A 34 44.20 -72.45 -14.64
C ARG A 34 44.23 -71.74 -15.98
N CYS A 35 43.49 -70.64 -16.06
CA CYS A 35 43.49 -69.74 -17.19
C CYS A 35 44.18 -68.41 -16.82
N GLN A 36 44.57 -67.64 -17.83
CA GLN A 36 45.04 -66.27 -17.64
C GLN A 36 43.94 -65.41 -17.01
N ALA A 37 44.33 -64.33 -16.33
CA ALA A 37 43.37 -63.42 -15.69
C ALA A 37 42.28 -62.93 -16.67
N GLY A 38 41.02 -63.03 -16.26
CA GLY A 38 39.85 -62.68 -17.07
C GLY A 38 39.38 -63.77 -18.04
N PHE A 39 39.86 -65.00 -17.87
CA PHE A 39 39.36 -66.20 -18.53
C PHE A 39 38.99 -67.26 -17.48
N THR A 40 37.90 -67.98 -17.72
CA THR A 40 37.45 -69.11 -16.91
C THR A 40 37.63 -70.42 -17.67
N ALA A 41 38.03 -71.46 -16.95
CA ALA A 41 38.15 -72.78 -17.54
C ALA A 41 36.76 -73.43 -17.67
N VAL A 42 36.47 -73.91 -18.86
CA VAL A 42 35.28 -74.69 -19.18
C VAL A 42 35.74 -76.10 -19.53
N VAL A 43 35.38 -77.05 -18.68
CA VAL A 43 35.64 -78.49 -18.89
C VAL A 43 34.39 -79.11 -19.50
N ALA A 44 34.56 -79.98 -20.49
CA ALA A 44 33.42 -80.62 -21.15
C ALA A 44 32.61 -81.48 -20.15
N GLY A 45 31.27 -81.48 -20.25
CA GLY A 45 30.44 -82.38 -19.45
C GLY A 45 30.10 -81.91 -18.03
N SER A 46 30.11 -80.60 -17.76
CA SER A 46 29.79 -79.98 -16.45
C SER A 46 30.77 -80.29 -15.31
N GLU A 47 31.89 -80.95 -15.60
CA GLU A 47 32.97 -81.15 -14.64
C GLU A 47 33.73 -79.84 -14.39
N THR A 48 34.42 -79.74 -13.24
CA THR A 48 35.24 -78.57 -12.87
C THR A 48 36.73 -78.88 -12.85
N VAL A 49 37.08 -80.17 -12.95
CA VAL A 49 38.43 -80.71 -12.91
C VAL A 49 38.57 -81.76 -14.00
N LEU A 50 39.79 -82.04 -14.44
CA LEU A 50 40.09 -83.18 -15.30
C LEU A 50 40.73 -84.27 -14.43
N VAL A 51 40.23 -85.50 -14.53
CA VAL A 51 40.77 -86.61 -13.73
C VAL A 51 41.73 -87.44 -14.58
N CYS A 52 42.91 -87.74 -14.05
CA CYS A 52 43.85 -88.65 -14.69
C CYS A 52 43.36 -90.10 -14.57
N GLY A 53 42.85 -90.65 -15.67
CA GLY A 53 42.26 -91.98 -15.74
C GLY A 53 43.25 -93.08 -16.14
N PHE A 54 42.73 -94.30 -16.30
CA PHE A 54 43.48 -95.44 -16.83
C PHE A 54 43.96 -95.16 -18.26
N GLY A 55 45.24 -95.42 -18.54
CA GLY A 55 45.87 -95.16 -19.84
C GLY A 55 46.55 -93.80 -19.97
N GLY A 56 46.75 -93.06 -18.87
CA GLY A 56 47.52 -91.82 -18.87
C GLY A 56 46.84 -90.65 -19.60
N GLN A 57 45.51 -90.69 -19.74
CA GLN A 57 44.72 -89.62 -20.34
C GLN A 57 43.87 -88.90 -19.28
N LEU A 58 43.80 -87.58 -19.41
CA LEU A 58 42.84 -86.77 -18.67
C LEU A 58 41.43 -87.06 -19.21
N SER A 59 40.44 -87.14 -18.32
CA SER A 59 39.02 -87.20 -18.68
C SER A 59 38.31 -86.00 -18.04
N PRO A 60 37.69 -85.11 -18.84
CA PRO A 60 37.83 -84.97 -20.29
C PRO A 60 39.28 -84.73 -20.76
N PRO A 61 39.61 -84.89 -22.05
CA PRO A 61 41.00 -84.79 -22.51
C PRO A 61 41.58 -83.37 -22.51
N VAL A 62 40.72 -82.36 -22.59
CA VAL A 62 41.11 -80.94 -22.65
C VAL A 62 40.06 -80.07 -21.96
N PHE A 63 40.49 -78.89 -21.54
CA PHE A 63 39.61 -77.78 -21.16
C PHE A 63 39.81 -76.60 -22.12
N ALA A 64 38.86 -75.68 -22.15
CA ALA A 64 38.98 -74.43 -22.88
C ALA A 64 38.97 -73.25 -21.90
N CYS A 65 39.78 -72.23 -22.16
CA CYS A 65 39.69 -70.95 -21.45
C CYS A 65 38.76 -70.03 -22.24
N THR A 66 37.57 -69.78 -21.73
CA THR A 66 36.64 -68.79 -22.30
C THR A 66 36.77 -67.47 -21.57
N GLU A 67 36.51 -66.35 -22.24
CA GLU A 67 36.52 -65.06 -21.56
C GLU A 67 35.50 -65.05 -20.41
N GLU A 68 35.94 -64.60 -19.24
CA GLU A 68 35.12 -64.60 -18.03
C GLU A 68 33.94 -63.63 -18.17
N ALA A 69 32.76 -64.08 -17.78
CA ALA A 69 31.58 -63.22 -17.71
C ALA A 69 31.75 -62.21 -16.57
N CYS A 70 31.32 -60.97 -16.79
CA CYS A 70 31.40 -59.95 -15.76
C CYS A 70 30.22 -60.06 -14.80
N PRO A 71 30.44 -60.11 -13.48
CA PRO A 71 29.35 -60.01 -12.51
C PRO A 71 28.70 -58.63 -12.59
N ALA A 72 27.37 -58.57 -12.58
CA ALA A 72 26.65 -57.32 -12.49
C ALA A 72 26.99 -56.61 -11.16
N PRO A 73 27.12 -55.27 -11.15
CA PRO A 73 27.49 -54.54 -9.95
C PRO A 73 26.39 -54.67 -8.89
N THR A 74 26.80 -54.83 -7.63
CA THR A 74 25.91 -55.01 -6.48
C THR A 74 25.98 -53.81 -5.53
N GLY A 75 25.02 -53.70 -4.61
CA GLY A 75 24.98 -52.62 -3.61
C GLY A 75 24.59 -51.24 -4.18
N ILE A 76 24.06 -51.17 -5.40
CA ILE A 76 23.54 -49.93 -5.99
C ILE A 76 22.17 -49.61 -5.38
N ALA A 77 22.05 -48.43 -4.76
CA ALA A 77 20.78 -47.96 -4.24
C ALA A 77 19.80 -47.61 -5.38
N ASN A 78 18.51 -47.92 -5.19
CA ASN A 78 17.45 -47.71 -6.19
C ASN A 78 17.71 -48.41 -7.53
N VAL A 79 18.36 -49.58 -7.47
CA VAL A 79 18.50 -50.47 -8.62
C VAL A 79 17.15 -51.12 -8.95
N HIS A 80 16.92 -51.44 -10.22
CA HIS A 80 15.67 -52.10 -10.62
C HIS A 80 15.49 -53.44 -9.87
N PRO A 81 14.25 -53.85 -9.53
CA PRO A 81 14.01 -55.10 -8.80
C PRO A 81 14.55 -56.37 -9.48
N SER A 82 14.76 -56.36 -10.80
CA SER A 82 15.36 -57.48 -11.56
C SER A 82 16.89 -57.53 -11.53
N GLY A 83 17.57 -56.50 -11.02
CA GLY A 83 19.03 -56.41 -10.97
C GLY A 83 19.61 -55.16 -11.63
N ALA A 84 20.93 -55.04 -11.60
CA ALA A 84 21.66 -53.87 -12.10
C ALA A 84 21.87 -53.86 -13.62
N CYS A 85 21.87 -55.02 -14.26
CA CYS A 85 22.01 -55.19 -15.71
C CYS A 85 20.76 -55.87 -16.28
N GLU A 86 20.29 -55.39 -17.44
CA GLU A 86 19.16 -56.02 -18.16
C GLU A 86 19.44 -57.47 -18.57
N SER A 87 20.71 -57.81 -18.84
CA SER A 87 21.18 -59.16 -19.15
C SER A 87 21.18 -60.11 -17.94
N GLY A 88 20.86 -59.63 -16.73
CA GLY A 88 20.81 -60.41 -15.50
C GLY A 88 22.05 -60.25 -14.61
N ALA A 89 22.36 -61.27 -13.80
CA ALA A 89 23.43 -61.22 -12.80
C ALA A 89 24.85 -61.32 -13.39
N PHE A 90 24.98 -61.79 -14.64
CA PHE A 90 26.24 -61.95 -15.34
C PHE A 90 26.11 -61.43 -16.77
N VAL A 91 27.14 -60.73 -17.24
CA VAL A 91 27.22 -60.19 -18.59
C VAL A 91 28.31 -60.93 -19.34
N THR A 92 27.98 -61.51 -20.48
CA THR A 92 28.95 -62.20 -21.34
C THR A 92 30.08 -61.27 -21.76
N SER A 93 31.31 -61.78 -21.85
CA SER A 93 32.44 -60.94 -22.27
C SER A 93 32.19 -60.39 -23.67
N ARG A 94 32.56 -59.11 -23.86
CA ARG A 94 32.30 -58.26 -25.03
C ARG A 94 30.86 -57.77 -25.19
N ASP A 95 29.94 -58.20 -24.34
CA ASP A 95 28.59 -57.63 -24.30
C ASP A 95 28.53 -56.37 -23.42
N VAL A 96 27.38 -55.70 -23.49
CA VAL A 96 27.08 -54.47 -22.76
C VAL A 96 26.07 -54.75 -21.66
N CYS A 97 26.41 -54.42 -20.42
CA CYS A 97 25.45 -54.25 -19.35
C CYS A 97 24.66 -52.98 -19.63
N VAL A 98 23.39 -53.10 -20.02
CA VAL A 98 22.45 -51.97 -20.00
C VAL A 98 21.98 -51.78 -18.56
N ALA A 99 22.38 -50.67 -17.97
CA ALA A 99 22.14 -50.35 -16.57
C ALA A 99 20.65 -50.14 -16.29
N GLN A 100 20.14 -50.80 -15.25
CA GLN A 100 18.75 -50.69 -14.84
C GLN A 100 18.62 -50.01 -13.47
N CYS A 101 17.71 -49.04 -13.40
CA CYS A 101 17.34 -48.35 -12.17
C CYS A 101 15.85 -48.53 -11.89
N ASP A 102 15.45 -48.37 -10.64
CA ASP A 102 14.06 -48.42 -10.22
C ASP A 102 13.25 -47.24 -10.81
N GLN A 103 11.93 -47.34 -10.77
CA GLN A 103 11.04 -46.33 -11.32
C GLN A 103 11.33 -44.96 -10.69
N GLY A 104 11.51 -43.94 -11.54
CA GLY A 104 11.83 -42.58 -11.09
C GLY A 104 13.33 -42.30 -10.97
N TYR A 105 14.20 -43.24 -11.35
CA TYR A 105 15.65 -43.07 -11.41
C TYR A 105 16.19 -43.40 -12.82
N TYR A 106 17.34 -42.83 -13.16
CA TYR A 106 18.09 -43.13 -14.38
C TYR A 106 19.56 -43.38 -14.06
N PRO A 107 20.25 -44.25 -14.81
CA PRO A 107 21.62 -44.59 -14.50
C PRO A 107 22.59 -43.45 -14.87
N SER A 108 23.61 -43.22 -14.04
CA SER A 108 24.69 -42.28 -14.36
C SER A 108 25.51 -42.68 -15.57
N ARG A 109 25.50 -43.98 -15.90
CA ARG A 109 26.07 -44.58 -17.11
C ARG A 109 25.08 -45.60 -17.64
N ALA A 110 24.54 -45.36 -18.83
CA ALA A 110 23.56 -46.28 -19.42
C ALA A 110 24.17 -47.65 -19.76
N ASN A 111 25.45 -47.66 -20.16
CA ASN A 111 26.11 -48.85 -20.69
C ASN A 111 27.44 -49.07 -19.97
N LEU A 112 27.71 -50.31 -19.56
CA LEU A 112 29.01 -50.77 -19.05
C LEU A 112 29.49 -51.92 -19.94
N THR A 113 30.67 -51.80 -20.53
CA THR A 113 31.20 -52.85 -21.43
C THR A 113 31.88 -53.92 -20.60
N CYS A 114 31.52 -55.18 -20.81
CA CYS A 114 32.20 -56.31 -20.20
C CYS A 114 33.39 -56.72 -21.06
N LEU A 115 34.58 -56.80 -20.48
CA LEU A 115 35.74 -57.37 -21.15
C LEU A 115 36.54 -58.20 -20.15
N ARG A 116 36.61 -59.52 -20.39
CA ARG A 116 37.45 -60.46 -19.61
C ARG A 116 37.20 -60.34 -18.10
N GLY A 117 35.94 -60.53 -17.69
CA GLY A 117 35.52 -60.48 -16.29
C GLY A 117 35.40 -59.08 -15.67
N THR A 118 35.80 -58.01 -16.37
CA THR A 118 35.77 -56.63 -15.84
C THR A 118 34.78 -55.74 -16.60
N LEU A 119 33.88 -55.09 -15.87
CA LEU A 119 33.04 -54.02 -16.41
C LEU A 119 33.83 -52.71 -16.49
N THR A 120 33.72 -52.01 -17.62
CA THR A 120 34.26 -50.66 -17.79
C THR A 120 33.14 -49.69 -18.20
N PRO A 121 32.79 -48.70 -17.35
CA PRO A 121 33.24 -48.51 -15.95
C PRO A 121 32.83 -49.69 -15.05
N PRO A 122 33.38 -49.83 -13.82
CA PRO A 122 33.10 -50.99 -12.96
C PRO A 122 31.71 -50.96 -12.29
N ALA A 123 31.09 -49.78 -12.19
CA ALA A 123 29.77 -49.62 -11.60
C ALA A 123 29.09 -48.33 -12.11
N PHE A 124 27.81 -48.17 -11.77
CA PHE A 124 27.03 -46.95 -11.96
C PHE A 124 26.26 -46.62 -10.67
N TRP A 125 25.58 -45.48 -10.65
CA TRP A 125 24.63 -45.13 -9.60
C TRP A 125 23.33 -44.64 -10.22
N CYS A 126 22.22 -44.89 -9.54
CA CYS A 126 20.90 -44.43 -9.96
C CYS A 126 20.66 -43.00 -9.46
N ILE A 127 20.46 -42.08 -10.40
CA ILE A 127 20.18 -40.66 -10.15
C ILE A 127 18.67 -40.48 -10.28
N GLY A 128 18.02 -39.84 -9.30
CA GLY A 128 16.59 -39.58 -9.39
C GLY A 128 16.27 -38.63 -10.56
N LEU A 129 15.16 -38.91 -11.26
CA LEU A 129 14.72 -38.09 -12.39
C LEU A 129 14.59 -36.62 -11.97
N PRO A 130 15.13 -35.69 -12.77
CA PRO A 130 14.90 -34.27 -12.56
C PRO A 130 13.42 -33.96 -12.80
N CYS A 131 12.90 -32.98 -12.09
CA CYS A 131 11.56 -32.51 -12.30
C CYS A 131 11.50 -31.49 -13.43
N ASP A 132 10.48 -31.61 -14.27
CA ASP A 132 10.15 -30.59 -15.27
C ASP A 132 9.56 -29.35 -14.59
N HIS A 133 9.90 -28.18 -15.12
CA HIS A 133 9.37 -26.92 -14.60
C HIS A 133 7.86 -26.81 -14.88
N PRO A 134 7.07 -26.20 -13.98
CA PRO A 134 5.67 -25.89 -14.26
C PRO A 134 5.56 -24.98 -15.49
N VAL A 135 4.65 -25.30 -16.40
CA VAL A 135 4.38 -24.52 -17.63
C VAL A 135 2.98 -23.89 -17.56
N GLY A 136 2.78 -22.79 -18.29
CA GLY A 136 1.47 -22.14 -18.40
C GLY A 136 1.02 -21.37 -17.15
N ILE A 137 1.94 -20.97 -16.27
CA ILE A 137 1.63 -20.13 -15.10
C ILE A 137 1.30 -18.71 -15.56
N ALA A 138 0.05 -18.27 -15.38
CA ALA A 138 -0.36 -16.90 -15.67
C ALA A 138 0.45 -15.90 -14.82
N ASN A 139 0.96 -14.83 -15.45
CA ASN A 139 1.90 -13.88 -14.83
C ASN A 139 3.18 -14.53 -14.26
N GLY A 140 3.52 -15.74 -14.74
CA GLY A 140 4.79 -16.39 -14.46
C GLY A 140 5.97 -15.65 -15.08
N HIS A 141 7.17 -15.91 -14.58
CA HIS A 141 8.38 -15.32 -15.14
C HIS A 141 8.65 -15.83 -16.57
N LEU A 142 9.05 -14.93 -17.48
CA LEU A 142 9.14 -15.19 -18.92
C LEU A 142 10.09 -16.33 -19.32
N VAL A 143 11.16 -16.55 -18.53
CA VAL A 143 12.20 -17.53 -18.86
C VAL A 143 11.93 -18.91 -18.24
N SER A 144 11.54 -18.93 -16.97
CA SER A 144 11.31 -20.16 -16.20
C SER A 144 10.51 -19.87 -14.95
N SER A 145 9.64 -20.80 -14.57
CA SER A 145 8.83 -20.75 -13.35
C SER A 145 9.62 -21.10 -12.08
N CYS A 146 10.81 -21.71 -12.22
CA CYS A 146 11.78 -21.95 -11.15
C CYS A 146 13.00 -21.02 -11.31
N ALA A 147 13.65 -20.61 -10.21
CA ALA A 147 14.91 -19.88 -10.25
C ALA A 147 16.08 -20.76 -10.71
N GLU A 148 16.00 -22.05 -10.39
CA GLU A 148 16.93 -23.06 -10.81
C GLU A 148 16.70 -23.40 -12.29
N LEU A 149 17.78 -23.62 -13.05
CA LEU A 149 17.68 -24.05 -14.45
C LEU A 149 17.18 -25.49 -14.59
N ARG A 150 17.46 -26.33 -13.61
CA ARG A 150 17.05 -27.73 -13.55
C ARG A 150 16.93 -28.17 -12.09
N VAL A 151 15.83 -28.84 -11.75
CA VAL A 151 15.54 -29.25 -10.37
C VAL A 151 15.74 -30.76 -10.25
N PHE A 152 16.83 -31.18 -9.61
CA PHE A 152 17.10 -32.60 -9.38
C PHE A 152 16.24 -33.19 -8.26
N HIS A 153 16.08 -34.52 -8.25
CA HIS A 153 15.43 -35.23 -7.16
C HIS A 153 15.99 -34.81 -5.78
N GLY A 154 15.09 -34.56 -4.83
CA GLY A 154 15.42 -34.09 -3.48
C GLY A 154 15.82 -32.61 -3.40
N LYS A 155 15.77 -31.87 -4.51
CA LYS A 155 15.98 -30.41 -4.54
C LYS A 155 14.65 -29.67 -4.60
N VAL A 156 14.74 -28.36 -4.41
CA VAL A 156 13.59 -27.45 -4.36
C VAL A 156 13.64 -26.55 -5.59
N CYS A 157 12.47 -26.34 -6.20
CA CYS A 157 12.21 -25.26 -7.16
C CYS A 157 11.82 -24.01 -6.37
N THR A 158 12.61 -22.94 -6.45
CA THR A 158 12.23 -21.62 -5.94
C THR A 158 11.38 -20.94 -6.98
N THR A 159 10.09 -20.75 -6.70
CA THR A 159 9.13 -20.27 -7.70
C THR A 159 9.37 -18.81 -8.08
N ARG A 160 9.11 -18.47 -9.34
CA ARG A 160 9.29 -17.11 -9.90
C ARG A 160 8.06 -16.65 -10.65
N CYS A 161 7.67 -15.42 -10.37
CA CYS A 161 6.63 -14.69 -11.09
C CYS A 161 7.24 -13.52 -11.88
N GLY A 162 6.44 -12.95 -12.78
CA GLY A 162 6.78 -11.69 -13.44
C GLY A 162 6.88 -10.53 -12.44
N GLU A 163 7.44 -9.40 -12.88
CA GLU A 163 7.55 -8.20 -12.05
C GLU A 163 6.18 -7.78 -11.49
N GLY A 164 6.14 -7.45 -10.20
CA GLY A 164 4.92 -7.03 -9.51
C GLY A 164 3.98 -8.16 -9.06
N TYR A 165 4.37 -9.43 -9.27
CA TYR A 165 3.63 -10.61 -8.79
C TYR A 165 4.47 -11.44 -7.82
N ALA A 166 3.81 -12.12 -6.88
CA ALA A 166 4.41 -13.04 -5.92
C ALA A 166 3.78 -14.44 -6.04
N PRO A 167 4.56 -15.51 -5.90
CA PRO A 167 4.04 -16.87 -5.99
C PRO A 167 3.21 -17.22 -4.75
N SER A 168 2.08 -17.90 -4.94
CA SER A 168 1.25 -18.43 -3.84
C SER A 168 1.97 -19.50 -3.04
N VAL A 169 2.91 -20.23 -3.68
CA VAL A 169 3.79 -21.21 -3.05
C VAL A 169 5.24 -20.88 -3.41
N PRO A 170 6.09 -20.45 -2.46
CA PRO A 170 7.44 -19.97 -2.76
C PRO A 170 8.42 -21.09 -3.14
N ARG A 171 8.09 -22.34 -2.82
CA ARG A 171 8.99 -23.50 -2.95
C ARG A 171 8.21 -24.77 -3.32
N LEU A 172 8.64 -25.47 -4.37
CA LEU A 172 8.11 -26.78 -4.75
C LEU A 172 9.18 -27.85 -4.53
N SER A 173 8.84 -28.96 -3.91
CA SER A 173 9.79 -30.04 -3.65
C SER A 173 9.79 -31.04 -4.80
N CYS A 174 10.97 -31.37 -5.33
CA CYS A 174 11.12 -32.36 -6.40
C CYS A 174 11.34 -33.76 -5.84
N SER A 175 10.42 -34.68 -6.16
CA SER A 175 10.52 -36.09 -5.82
C SER A 175 10.22 -36.93 -7.05
N LEU A 176 11.24 -37.64 -7.54
CA LEU A 176 11.14 -38.63 -8.62
C LEU A 176 10.49 -38.07 -9.91
N GLY A 177 10.97 -36.90 -10.35
CA GLY A 177 10.44 -36.23 -11.53
C GLY A 177 9.13 -35.46 -11.33
N ASN A 178 8.52 -35.50 -10.14
CA ASN A 178 7.30 -34.76 -9.82
C ASN A 178 7.53 -33.65 -8.79
N LEU A 179 6.99 -32.45 -9.06
CA LEU A 179 6.99 -31.34 -8.11
C LEU A 179 5.77 -31.43 -7.20
N THR A 180 5.98 -31.23 -5.90
CA THR A 180 4.91 -31.14 -4.91
C THR A 180 4.97 -29.79 -4.19
N PRO A 181 3.95 -28.92 -4.33
CA PRO A 181 2.82 -29.05 -5.27
C PRO A 181 3.27 -28.95 -6.75
N ARG A 182 2.43 -29.43 -7.68
CA ARG A 182 2.77 -29.48 -9.12
C ARG A 182 2.71 -28.12 -9.82
N THR A 183 1.92 -27.19 -9.26
CA THR A 183 1.70 -25.85 -9.80
C THR A 183 1.58 -24.83 -8.66
N PHE A 184 1.63 -23.55 -9.01
CA PHE A 184 1.41 -22.41 -8.14
C PHE A 184 0.78 -21.28 -8.95
N ASP A 185 0.25 -20.28 -8.26
CA ASP A 185 -0.35 -19.09 -8.89
C ASP A 185 0.54 -17.88 -8.62
N CYS A 186 0.65 -16.99 -9.60
CA CYS A 186 1.28 -15.69 -9.41
C CYS A 186 0.22 -14.66 -9.06
N LEU A 187 0.15 -14.31 -7.77
CA LEU A 187 -0.78 -13.33 -7.24
C LEU A 187 -0.15 -11.95 -7.32
N GLY A 188 -0.92 -10.94 -7.72
CA GLY A 188 -0.41 -9.57 -7.77
C GLY A 188 0.01 -9.12 -6.37
N SER A 189 1.20 -8.55 -6.26
CA SER A 189 1.71 -8.02 -5.00
C SER A 189 0.98 -6.71 -4.65
N PRO A 190 0.79 -6.42 -3.35
CA PRO A 190 0.15 -5.19 -2.93
C PRO A 190 0.97 -3.96 -3.33
N CYS A 191 0.30 -2.86 -3.62
CA CYS A 191 0.94 -1.58 -3.91
C CYS A 191 1.22 -0.83 -2.60
N PRO A 192 2.44 -0.29 -2.39
CA PRO A 192 2.68 0.60 -1.28
C PRO A 192 1.86 1.89 -1.46
N ALA A 193 1.25 2.39 -0.38
CA ALA A 193 0.62 3.70 -0.37
C ALA A 193 1.68 4.79 -0.68
N PRO A 194 1.34 5.84 -1.44
CA PRO A 194 2.30 6.86 -1.80
C PRO A 194 2.76 7.64 -0.56
N THR A 195 4.04 7.97 -0.49
CA THR A 195 4.65 8.68 0.63
C THR A 195 5.19 10.04 0.20
N GLY A 196 5.33 10.97 1.15
CA GLY A 196 5.94 12.28 0.87
C GLY A 196 5.02 13.27 0.13
N ILE A 197 3.70 13.05 0.16
CA ILE A 197 2.72 13.98 -0.41
C ILE A 197 2.47 15.13 0.58
N PRO A 198 2.69 16.40 0.20
CA PRO A 198 2.43 17.54 1.08
C PRO A 198 0.96 17.60 1.52
N ASN A 199 0.73 17.79 2.82
CA ASN A 199 -0.60 17.82 3.44
C ASN A 199 -1.41 16.52 3.27
N SER A 200 -0.79 15.38 2.96
CA SER A 200 -1.46 14.08 3.08
C SER A 200 -1.55 13.66 4.55
N ALA A 201 -2.50 12.78 4.86
CA ALA A 201 -2.45 12.02 6.10
C ALA A 201 -1.38 10.91 5.99
N ASP A 202 -1.02 10.32 7.14
CA ASP A 202 -0.19 9.11 7.20
C ASP A 202 -1.01 7.98 7.86
N PRO A 203 -1.30 6.86 7.15
CA PRO A 203 -1.00 6.59 5.74
C PRO A 203 -1.84 7.45 4.77
N ALA A 204 -1.31 7.64 3.56
CA ALA A 204 -1.91 8.46 2.51
C ALA A 204 -3.15 7.83 1.84
N CYS A 205 -3.38 6.52 2.02
CA CYS A 205 -4.59 5.82 1.58
C CYS A 205 -5.49 5.47 2.78
N VAL A 206 -6.81 5.41 2.58
CA VAL A 206 -7.78 4.91 3.60
C VAL A 206 -7.51 3.44 3.93
N GLU A 207 -7.10 2.67 2.95
CA GLU A 207 -6.89 1.22 3.00
C GLU A 207 -5.64 0.84 3.81
N GLY A 208 -4.82 1.83 4.20
CA GLY A 208 -3.61 1.63 4.98
C GLY A 208 -2.31 1.83 4.17
N PRO A 209 -1.16 1.37 4.68
CA PRO A 209 0.14 1.53 4.02
C PRO A 209 0.34 0.61 2.81
N SER A 210 -0.51 -0.41 2.63
CA SER A 210 -0.45 -1.35 1.51
C SER A 210 -1.84 -1.61 0.94
N VAL A 211 -2.01 -1.37 -0.36
CA VAL A 211 -3.27 -1.58 -1.09
C VAL A 211 -3.19 -2.95 -1.78
N PRO A 212 -4.13 -3.87 -1.54
CA PRO A 212 -4.16 -5.16 -2.22
C PRO A 212 -4.18 -5.01 -3.75
N HIS A 213 -3.62 -5.99 -4.47
CA HIS A 213 -3.71 -6.02 -5.93
C HIS A 213 -5.18 -6.01 -6.39
N GLY A 214 -5.48 -5.19 -7.40
CA GLY A 214 -6.86 -4.94 -7.86
C GLY A 214 -7.67 -4.03 -6.93
N GLY A 215 -7.11 -3.65 -5.77
CA GLY A 215 -7.70 -2.70 -4.84
C GLY A 215 -7.59 -1.26 -5.33
N VAL A 216 -8.27 -0.37 -4.60
CA VAL A 216 -8.27 1.07 -4.84
C VAL A 216 -7.68 1.74 -3.60
N CYS A 217 -6.74 2.66 -3.80
CA CYS A 217 -6.33 3.62 -2.79
C CYS A 217 -7.31 4.80 -2.81
N SER A 218 -8.02 5.03 -1.72
CA SER A 218 -8.80 6.24 -1.50
C SER A 218 -7.91 7.28 -0.83
N PRO A 219 -7.53 8.38 -1.49
CA PRO A 219 -6.59 9.36 -0.93
C PRO A 219 -7.07 10.00 0.37
N ARG A 220 -6.15 10.18 1.31
CA ARG A 220 -6.37 10.88 2.58
C ARG A 220 -5.49 12.11 2.68
N CYS A 221 -6.15 13.25 2.85
CA CYS A 221 -5.48 14.51 3.14
C CYS A 221 -5.62 14.90 4.62
N ALA A 222 -4.72 15.75 5.09
CA ALA A 222 -4.79 16.38 6.40
C ALA A 222 -6.05 17.25 6.52
N LEU A 223 -6.44 17.58 7.76
CA LEU A 223 -7.63 18.39 8.01
C LEU A 223 -7.56 19.74 7.24
N GLY A 224 -8.63 20.05 6.51
CA GLY A 224 -8.75 21.25 5.68
C GLY A 224 -8.22 21.12 4.25
N TYR A 225 -7.77 19.92 3.86
CA TYR A 225 -7.34 19.59 2.51
C TYR A 225 -8.17 18.44 1.93
N GLY A 226 -8.32 18.42 0.61
CA GLY A 226 -8.98 17.36 -0.15
C GLY A 226 -8.10 16.93 -1.33
N PRO A 227 -8.21 15.68 -1.80
CA PRO A 227 -7.38 15.20 -2.88
C PRO A 227 -7.88 15.74 -4.23
N ASP A 228 -6.96 15.94 -5.17
CA ASP A 228 -7.25 16.32 -6.56
C ASP A 228 -7.93 15.20 -7.38
N ILE A 229 -7.64 13.94 -7.02
CA ILE A 229 -8.28 12.74 -7.56
C ILE A 229 -8.90 11.92 -6.43
N SER A 230 -9.99 11.21 -6.70
CA SER A 230 -10.71 10.46 -5.67
C SER A 230 -10.20 9.03 -5.44
N ALA A 231 -9.40 8.49 -6.36
CA ALA A 231 -9.00 7.07 -6.34
C ALA A 231 -7.72 6.81 -7.15
N LEU A 232 -6.89 5.87 -6.69
CA LEU A 232 -5.77 5.29 -7.45
C LEU A 232 -5.96 3.77 -7.51
N SER A 233 -5.85 3.17 -8.69
CA SER A 233 -6.02 1.71 -8.85
C SER A 233 -4.69 0.98 -8.68
N CYS A 234 -4.66 -0.09 -7.89
CA CYS A 234 -3.46 -0.91 -7.68
C CYS A 234 -3.39 -2.07 -8.68
N SER A 235 -2.33 -2.12 -9.48
CA SER A 235 -2.01 -3.24 -10.37
C SER A 235 -0.54 -3.61 -10.25
N ALA A 236 -0.27 -4.87 -9.86
CA ALA A 236 1.07 -5.45 -9.74
C ALA A 236 2.12 -4.50 -9.12
N THR A 237 1.93 -4.08 -7.86
CA THR A 237 2.77 -3.10 -7.11
C THR A 237 2.74 -1.65 -7.57
N VAL A 238 2.07 -1.33 -8.67
CA VAL A 238 1.99 0.02 -9.23
C VAL A 238 0.60 0.61 -9.01
N LEU A 239 0.53 1.78 -8.38
CA LEU A 239 -0.69 2.60 -8.37
C LEU A 239 -0.81 3.39 -9.67
N SER A 240 -2.02 3.46 -10.23
CA SER A 240 -2.33 4.28 -11.39
C SER A 240 -3.48 5.25 -11.07
N PRO A 241 -3.23 6.58 -11.07
CA PRO A 241 -1.92 7.23 -11.16
C PRO A 241 -1.02 6.91 -9.94
N PRO A 242 0.31 7.16 -9.99
CA PRO A 242 1.22 6.76 -8.90
C PRO A 242 1.16 7.66 -7.66
N VAL A 243 0.70 8.91 -7.81
CA VAL A 243 0.60 9.91 -6.73
C VAL A 243 -0.65 10.77 -6.92
N PHE A 244 -1.05 11.47 -5.86
CA PHE A 244 -2.10 12.48 -5.86
C PHE A 244 -1.60 13.77 -5.18
N THR A 245 -2.35 14.86 -5.28
CA THR A 245 -2.05 16.13 -4.59
C THR A 245 -3.18 16.51 -3.64
N CYS A 246 -2.81 17.02 -2.45
CA CYS A 246 -3.78 17.55 -1.50
C CYS A 246 -3.95 19.06 -1.70
N LEU A 247 -5.10 19.46 -2.19
CA LEU A 247 -5.49 20.84 -2.40
C LEU A 247 -6.25 21.35 -1.17
N GLY A 248 -5.99 22.59 -0.75
CA GLY A 248 -6.76 23.18 0.34
C GLY A 248 -8.23 23.29 -0.05
N LEU A 249 -9.12 22.87 0.85
CA LEU A 249 -10.56 22.92 0.62
C LEU A 249 -11.06 24.37 0.64
N PRO A 250 -12.14 24.68 -0.11
CA PRO A 250 -12.78 25.96 -0.01
C PRO A 250 -13.35 26.17 1.40
N CYS A 251 -13.39 27.44 1.84
CA CYS A 251 -14.03 27.81 3.09
C CYS A 251 -15.53 28.04 2.86
N ALA A 252 -16.36 27.56 3.78
CA ALA A 252 -17.77 27.96 3.80
C ALA A 252 -17.89 29.40 4.31
N ALA A 253 -18.69 30.23 3.65
CA ALA A 253 -19.03 31.57 4.14
C ALA A 253 -19.72 31.45 5.51
N PRO A 254 -19.45 32.37 6.46
CA PRO A 254 -20.09 32.30 7.77
C PRO A 254 -21.60 32.55 7.64
N THR A 255 -22.39 31.83 8.41
CA THR A 255 -23.85 31.92 8.42
C THR A 255 -24.36 32.37 9.79
N GLY A 256 -25.61 32.85 9.85
CA GLY A 256 -26.24 33.23 11.12
C GLY A 256 -25.71 34.52 11.75
N ILE A 257 -25.05 35.39 10.97
CA ILE A 257 -24.59 36.70 11.46
C ILE A 257 -25.77 37.69 11.47
N PRO A 258 -26.15 38.26 12.63
CA PRO A 258 -27.22 39.25 12.70
C PRO A 258 -26.91 40.49 11.85
N ASN A 259 -27.93 40.99 11.14
CA ASN A 259 -27.83 42.15 10.24
C ASN A 259 -26.82 41.98 9.08
N ALA A 260 -26.33 40.76 8.81
CA ALA A 260 -25.65 40.45 7.56
C ALA A 260 -26.65 40.32 6.41
N LEU A 261 -26.19 40.49 5.17
CA LEU A 261 -26.98 40.10 4.00
C LEU A 261 -27.16 38.57 3.97
N PRO A 262 -28.16 38.03 3.24
CA PRO A 262 -28.32 36.57 3.08
C PRO A 262 -27.03 35.86 2.62
N MET A 263 -26.20 36.56 1.85
CA MET A 263 -24.82 36.18 1.56
C MET A 263 -23.84 37.05 2.37
N ALA A 264 -23.26 36.48 3.43
CA ALA A 264 -22.32 37.19 4.30
C ALA A 264 -20.99 37.56 3.60
N CYS A 265 -20.63 36.85 2.52
CA CYS A 265 -19.46 37.14 1.66
C CYS A 265 -19.93 37.54 0.26
N ALA A 266 -19.27 38.52 -0.37
CA ALA A 266 -19.55 38.94 -1.74
C ALA A 266 -19.26 37.84 -2.77
N GLU A 267 -18.33 36.96 -2.47
CA GLU A 267 -17.80 35.91 -3.35
C GLU A 267 -18.73 34.69 -3.45
N GLY A 268 -19.76 34.60 -2.60
CA GLY A 268 -20.64 33.43 -2.55
C GLY A 268 -20.59 32.66 -1.23
N PRO A 269 -21.30 31.52 -1.17
CA PRO A 269 -21.30 30.63 -0.01
C PRO A 269 -20.01 29.80 0.14
N SER A 270 -19.16 29.75 -0.89
CA SER A 270 -17.93 28.95 -0.95
C SER A 270 -16.77 29.81 -1.46
N ILE A 271 -15.75 29.98 -0.62
CA ILE A 271 -14.58 30.81 -0.91
C ILE A 271 -13.43 29.87 -1.28
N PRO A 272 -12.81 30.01 -2.47
CA PRO A 272 -11.70 29.15 -2.86
C PRO A 272 -10.55 29.26 -1.84
N ASN A 273 -9.77 28.19 -1.68
CA ASN A 273 -8.58 28.24 -0.83
C ASN A 273 -7.63 29.37 -1.27
N ARG A 274 -7.06 30.10 -0.31
CA ARG A 274 -6.30 31.36 -0.51
C ARG A 274 -7.15 32.52 -1.04
N GLY A 275 -8.45 32.34 -1.18
CA GLY A 275 -9.41 33.39 -1.50
C GLY A 275 -9.66 34.33 -0.32
N THR A 276 -10.34 35.44 -0.60
CA THR A 276 -10.76 36.41 0.41
C THR A 276 -12.28 36.48 0.39
N CYS A 277 -12.92 36.48 1.56
CA CYS A 277 -14.33 36.80 1.74
C CYS A 277 -14.45 38.31 2.02
N THR A 278 -15.12 39.05 1.15
CA THR A 278 -15.48 40.45 1.38
C THR A 278 -16.81 40.49 2.15
N THR A 279 -16.76 40.89 3.41
CA THR A 279 -17.91 40.79 4.32
C THR A 279 -19.03 41.77 3.95
N GLN A 280 -20.28 41.33 4.01
CA GLN A 280 -21.45 42.13 3.63
C GLN A 280 -22.47 42.26 4.76
N CYS A 281 -22.85 43.50 5.07
CA CYS A 281 -23.90 43.83 6.04
C CYS A 281 -25.12 44.44 5.34
N ALA A 282 -26.29 44.32 5.97
CA ALA A 282 -27.50 44.99 5.55
C ALA A 282 -27.33 46.52 5.62
N ASN A 283 -28.19 47.24 4.89
CA ASN A 283 -28.18 48.70 4.89
C ASN A 283 -28.27 49.27 6.32
N GLY A 284 -27.46 50.29 6.61
CA GLY A 284 -27.36 50.89 7.93
C GLY A 284 -26.35 50.21 8.88
N TYR A 285 -25.67 49.15 8.42
CA TYR A 285 -24.63 48.45 9.17
C TYR A 285 -23.32 48.38 8.38
N ARG A 286 -22.19 48.29 9.09
CA ARG A 286 -20.86 48.01 8.54
C ARG A 286 -20.25 46.77 9.21
N PRO A 287 -19.40 45.99 8.52
CA PRO A 287 -18.73 44.86 9.14
C PRO A 287 -17.64 45.31 10.11
N SER A 288 -17.42 44.53 11.18
CA SER A 288 -16.32 44.75 12.13
C SER A 288 -14.95 44.48 11.54
N VAL A 289 -14.88 43.57 10.56
CA VAL A 289 -13.67 43.22 9.80
C VAL A 289 -14.07 43.20 8.33
N PRO A 290 -13.44 43.97 7.43
CA PRO A 290 -13.90 44.11 6.06
C PRO A 290 -13.66 42.87 5.20
N THR A 291 -12.67 42.04 5.56
CA THR A 291 -12.29 40.85 4.80
C THR A 291 -11.88 39.68 5.70
N LEU A 292 -12.17 38.45 5.27
CA LEU A 292 -11.70 37.22 5.91
C LEU A 292 -10.84 36.44 4.91
N ALA A 293 -9.63 36.04 5.31
CA ALA A 293 -8.75 35.23 4.45
C ALA A 293 -9.10 33.74 4.59
N CYS A 294 -9.29 33.03 3.47
CA CYS A 294 -9.51 31.59 3.46
C CYS A 294 -8.17 30.84 3.32
N SER A 295 -7.87 29.94 4.26
CA SER A 295 -6.74 29.03 4.17
C SER A 295 -7.17 27.64 4.60
N SER A 296 -7.21 26.70 3.66
CA SER A 296 -7.46 25.28 3.89
C SER A 296 -8.73 25.03 4.72
N SER A 297 -9.89 25.43 4.21
CA SER A 297 -11.21 25.43 4.88
C SER A 297 -11.39 26.34 6.10
N ILE A 298 -10.36 27.06 6.54
CA ILE A 298 -10.42 27.93 7.72
C ILE A 298 -10.41 29.40 7.28
N LEU A 299 -11.45 30.14 7.68
CA LEU A 299 -11.46 31.61 7.57
C LEU A 299 -10.69 32.22 8.75
N THR A 300 -9.85 33.21 8.45
CA THR A 300 -9.14 34.02 9.44
C THR A 300 -9.44 35.51 9.21
N PRO A 301 -10.15 36.18 10.14
CA PRO A 301 -10.87 35.61 11.29
C PRO A 301 -12.03 34.68 10.86
N ARG A 302 -12.53 33.85 11.78
CA ARG A 302 -13.57 32.84 11.46
C ARG A 302 -14.95 33.42 11.16
N SER A 303 -15.22 34.63 11.62
CA SER A 303 -16.49 35.33 11.45
C SER A 303 -16.29 36.84 11.65
N PHE A 304 -17.35 37.62 11.47
CA PHE A 304 -17.43 39.06 11.74
C PHE A 304 -18.78 39.39 12.39
N VAL A 305 -18.93 40.62 12.87
CA VAL A 305 -20.21 41.16 13.34
C VAL A 305 -20.58 42.41 12.54
N CYS A 306 -21.85 42.59 12.25
CA CYS A 306 -22.37 43.81 11.63
C CYS A 306 -22.68 44.83 12.72
N VAL A 307 -21.89 45.90 12.76
CA VAL A 307 -22.09 47.02 13.70
C VAL A 307 -22.89 48.12 13.01
N GLY A 308 -23.89 48.67 13.70
CA GLY A 308 -24.70 49.73 13.12
C GLY A 308 -23.86 50.98 12.85
N LEU A 309 -24.15 51.63 11.74
CA LEU A 309 -23.54 52.91 11.40
C LEU A 309 -24.11 54.02 12.30
N PRO A 310 -23.29 55.03 12.64
CA PRO A 310 -23.75 56.16 13.43
C PRO A 310 -24.82 56.96 12.68
N CYS A 311 -25.77 57.52 13.42
CA CYS A 311 -26.79 58.38 12.85
C CYS A 311 -26.29 59.82 12.77
N PRO A 312 -26.43 60.50 11.61
CA PRO A 312 -26.23 61.93 11.54
C PRO A 312 -27.37 62.64 12.29
N MET A 313 -27.02 63.62 13.14
CA MET A 313 -28.02 64.37 13.89
C MET A 313 -28.80 65.33 13.01
N PRO A 314 -30.09 65.59 13.32
CA PRO A 314 -30.93 66.45 12.49
C PRO A 314 -30.34 67.86 12.48
N ARG A 315 -30.14 68.41 11.29
CA ARG A 315 -29.63 69.76 11.07
C ARG A 315 -30.77 70.69 10.64
N GLY A 316 -30.63 71.98 10.93
CA GLY A 316 -31.58 73.00 10.49
C GLY A 316 -32.91 73.01 11.26
N ILE A 317 -32.94 72.53 12.51
CA ILE A 317 -34.12 72.64 13.37
C ILE A 317 -34.35 74.11 13.74
N LEU A 318 -35.53 74.65 13.42
CA LEU A 318 -35.90 76.02 13.78
C LEU A 318 -35.89 76.19 15.30
N ASN A 319 -35.21 77.23 15.79
CA ASN A 319 -34.95 77.46 17.22
C ASN A 319 -34.18 76.32 17.92
N GLY A 320 -33.54 75.43 17.15
CA GLY A 320 -32.58 74.45 17.65
C GLY A 320 -31.26 75.10 18.05
N ALA A 321 -30.51 74.45 18.94
CA ALA A 321 -29.13 74.86 19.20
C ALA A 321 -28.22 74.57 17.98
N ALA A 322 -27.04 75.20 17.92
CA ALA A 322 -26.07 74.99 16.84
C ALA A 322 -25.66 73.51 16.68
N VAL A 323 -25.49 72.81 17.80
CA VAL A 323 -25.47 71.34 17.87
C VAL A 323 -26.80 70.92 18.50
N THR A 324 -27.62 70.22 17.72
CA THR A 324 -29.01 69.90 18.04
C THR A 324 -29.16 68.79 19.09
N CYS A 325 -28.07 68.12 19.46
CA CYS A 325 -28.02 67.09 20.49
C CYS A 325 -26.92 67.38 21.50
N HIS A 326 -27.09 66.94 22.75
CA HIS A 326 -26.06 67.08 23.78
C HIS A 326 -24.82 66.19 23.52
N GLU A 327 -25.01 65.08 22.82
CA GLU A 327 -24.02 64.05 22.56
C GLU A 327 -23.11 64.34 21.35
N GLY A 328 -23.42 65.40 20.59
CA GLY A 328 -22.63 65.83 19.42
C GLY A 328 -23.42 65.79 18.10
N GLU A 329 -22.70 65.81 16.98
CA GLU A 329 -23.31 65.79 15.63
C GLU A 329 -23.63 64.38 15.10
N THR A 330 -23.16 63.35 15.79
CA THR A 330 -23.40 61.94 15.48
C THR A 330 -23.64 61.15 16.76
N ALA A 331 -24.57 60.21 16.74
CA ALA A 331 -24.68 59.20 17.79
C ALA A 331 -24.35 57.84 17.20
N ASP A 332 -23.60 57.06 17.97
CA ASP A 332 -23.38 55.66 17.66
C ASP A 332 -24.70 54.89 17.63
N HIS A 333 -24.71 53.73 16.97
CA HIS A 333 -25.85 52.84 16.96
C HIS A 333 -26.28 52.46 18.39
N MET A 334 -27.60 52.49 18.64
CA MET A 334 -28.25 52.42 19.97
C MET A 334 -27.91 53.57 20.92
N GLY A 335 -27.21 54.61 20.43
CA GLY A 335 -26.99 55.84 21.15
C GLY A 335 -28.24 56.72 21.16
N ASN A 336 -28.31 57.59 22.17
CA ASN A 336 -29.36 58.57 22.33
C ASN A 336 -28.87 59.94 21.87
N CYS A 337 -29.74 60.72 21.24
CA CYS A 337 -29.61 62.16 21.11
C CYS A 337 -30.59 62.81 22.09
N THR A 338 -30.06 63.46 23.12
CA THR A 338 -30.83 64.35 23.99
C THR A 338 -30.98 65.69 23.27
N ALA A 339 -32.20 66.01 22.87
CA ALA A 339 -32.50 67.15 22.03
C ALA A 339 -32.18 68.48 22.72
N LYS A 340 -31.53 69.40 21.99
CA LYS A 340 -31.08 70.70 22.48
C LYS A 340 -31.67 71.84 21.66
N CYS A 341 -32.42 72.72 22.33
CA CYS A 341 -32.99 73.94 21.74
C CYS A 341 -32.17 75.19 22.10
N ALA A 342 -32.38 76.26 21.35
CA ALA A 342 -31.87 77.59 21.69
C ALA A 342 -32.49 78.10 23.01
N PHE A 343 -31.85 79.10 23.62
CA PHE A 343 -32.35 79.68 24.86
C PHE A 343 -33.79 80.21 24.69
N GLY A 344 -34.66 79.92 25.67
CA GLY A 344 -36.08 80.26 25.62
C GLY A 344 -36.97 79.23 24.90
N TYR A 345 -36.43 78.09 24.46
CA TYR A 345 -37.18 77.02 23.81
C TYR A 345 -36.91 75.66 24.46
N ALA A 346 -37.88 74.75 24.39
CA ALA A 346 -37.79 73.36 24.83
C ALA A 346 -38.14 72.39 23.70
N PRO A 347 -37.49 71.21 23.65
CA PRO A 347 -37.72 70.26 22.58
C PRO A 347 -39.09 69.58 22.73
N THR A 348 -39.77 69.35 21.61
CA THR A 348 -41.04 68.60 21.57
C THR A 348 -40.83 67.10 21.83
N VAL A 349 -39.63 66.60 21.56
CA VAL A 349 -39.19 65.24 21.86
C VAL A 349 -37.83 65.34 22.53
N THR A 350 -37.70 64.81 23.74
CA THR A 350 -36.49 64.97 24.56
C THR A 350 -35.36 64.04 24.16
N VAL A 351 -35.67 62.86 23.63
CA VAL A 351 -34.68 61.84 23.25
C VAL A 351 -35.02 61.23 21.89
N LEU A 352 -34.04 61.18 20.99
CA LEU A 352 -34.09 60.44 19.73
C LEU A 352 -33.16 59.24 19.85
N LEU A 353 -33.64 58.05 19.47
CA LEU A 353 -32.82 56.83 19.48
C LEU A 353 -32.23 56.59 18.09
N CYS A 354 -30.92 56.33 18.02
CA CYS A 354 -30.25 55.93 16.79
C CYS A 354 -30.32 54.42 16.57
N THR A 355 -30.97 53.98 15.50
CA THR A 355 -30.99 52.58 15.07
C THR A 355 -30.58 52.48 13.60
N ALA A 356 -29.32 52.11 13.39
CA ALA A 356 -28.74 51.79 12.08
C ALA A 356 -28.95 52.90 11.04
N THR A 357 -28.36 54.07 11.29
CA THR A 357 -28.52 55.34 10.53
C THR A 357 -29.89 56.02 10.60
N VAL A 358 -30.91 55.37 11.19
CA VAL A 358 -32.25 55.94 11.33
C VAL A 358 -32.43 56.47 12.75
N LEU A 359 -32.76 57.75 12.88
CA LEU A 359 -33.21 58.32 14.15
C LEU A 359 -34.72 58.09 14.30
N SER A 360 -35.15 57.66 15.48
CA SER A 360 -36.56 57.53 15.84
C SER A 360 -36.88 58.35 17.09
N PRO A 361 -37.73 59.40 16.99
CA PRO A 361 -38.25 59.98 15.75
C PRO A 361 -37.13 60.61 14.87
N PRO A 362 -37.36 60.86 13.57
CA PRO A 362 -36.31 61.34 12.65
C PRO A 362 -35.86 62.79 12.92
N ALA A 363 -36.68 63.57 13.63
CA ALA A 363 -36.40 64.95 14.03
C ALA A 363 -37.24 65.33 15.26
N PHE A 364 -36.96 66.50 15.83
CA PHE A 364 -37.74 67.14 16.88
C PHE A 364 -38.00 68.61 16.53
N GLY A 365 -39.00 69.22 17.15
CA GLY A 365 -39.24 70.65 17.08
C GLY A 365 -38.81 71.35 18.37
N CYS A 366 -38.59 72.66 18.32
CA CYS A 366 -38.35 73.48 19.50
C CYS A 366 -39.55 74.41 19.73
N ALA A 367 -40.31 74.13 20.78
CA ALA A 367 -41.44 74.96 21.21
C ALA A 367 -40.96 76.02 22.19
N GLY A 368 -41.47 77.24 22.08
CA GLY A 368 -41.11 78.31 23.00
C GLY A 368 -41.52 77.96 24.42
N LEU A 369 -40.62 78.16 25.38
CA LEU A 369 -40.94 78.01 26.78
C LEU A 369 -41.85 79.15 27.21
N PRO A 370 -42.88 78.89 28.02
CA PRO A 370 -43.67 79.97 28.56
C PRO A 370 -42.79 80.89 29.41
N CYS A 371 -43.04 82.19 29.32
CA CYS A 371 -42.37 83.17 30.15
C CYS A 371 -43.05 83.19 31.52
N THR A 372 -42.25 83.11 32.59
CA THR A 372 -42.72 83.47 33.92
C THR A 372 -42.74 85.00 34.02
N PRO A 373 -43.83 85.61 34.52
CA PRO A 373 -43.85 87.03 34.79
C PRO A 373 -42.66 87.49 35.63
N PRO A 374 -42.13 88.69 35.39
CA PRO A 374 -41.01 89.23 36.14
C PRO A 374 -41.31 89.29 37.64
N THR A 375 -40.41 88.73 38.46
CA THR A 375 -40.51 88.74 39.92
C THR A 375 -39.75 89.93 40.52
N GLY A 376 -40.16 90.40 41.70
CA GLY A 376 -39.44 91.47 42.42
C GLY A 376 -39.82 92.90 42.02
N ILE A 377 -40.96 93.09 41.34
CA ILE A 377 -41.53 94.40 41.05
C ILE A 377 -42.28 94.91 42.29
N ALA A 378 -42.07 96.17 42.69
CA ALA A 378 -42.76 96.80 43.82
C ALA A 378 -44.17 97.29 43.42
N ASN A 379 -45.11 97.32 44.38
CA ASN A 379 -46.49 97.78 44.19
C ASN A 379 -47.28 97.02 43.10
N VAL A 380 -46.99 95.72 42.94
CA VAL A 380 -47.70 94.82 42.02
C VAL A 380 -49.09 94.46 42.57
N ALA A 381 -50.08 94.30 41.68
CA ALA A 381 -51.40 93.81 42.04
C ALA A 381 -51.34 92.45 42.77
N PRO A 382 -52.22 92.16 43.75
CA PRO A 382 -52.18 90.92 44.51
C PRO A 382 -52.37 89.65 43.65
N GLU A 383 -52.99 89.77 42.47
CA GLU A 383 -53.17 88.68 41.50
C GLU A 383 -51.89 88.34 40.71
N GLY A 384 -50.88 89.22 40.76
CA GLY A 384 -49.59 89.06 40.10
C GLY A 384 -49.20 90.23 39.20
N PRO A 385 -47.96 90.25 38.69
CA PRO A 385 -47.46 91.36 37.87
C PRO A 385 -48.03 91.41 36.45
N CYS A 386 -48.75 90.37 36.01
CA CYS A 386 -49.30 90.24 34.66
C CYS A 386 -50.78 89.85 34.70
N ALA A 387 -51.62 90.59 33.98
CA ALA A 387 -53.06 90.35 33.89
C ALA A 387 -53.40 88.99 33.26
N GLU A 388 -52.56 88.52 32.35
CA GLU A 388 -52.70 87.27 31.63
C GLU A 388 -52.29 86.04 32.46
N GLY A 389 -51.90 86.25 33.72
CA GLY A 389 -51.56 85.21 34.68
C GLY A 389 -50.07 84.85 34.71
N SER A 390 -49.76 83.76 35.41
CA SER A 390 -48.38 83.34 35.71
C SER A 390 -47.68 82.55 34.60
N ASN A 391 -48.36 82.28 33.48
CA ASN A 391 -47.88 81.42 32.41
C ASN A 391 -48.15 82.08 31.06
N LEU A 392 -47.22 82.93 30.63
CA LEU A 392 -47.35 83.68 29.38
C LEU A 392 -46.87 82.81 28.21
N PRO A 393 -47.60 82.73 27.09
CA PRO A 393 -47.09 82.04 25.91
C PRO A 393 -45.79 82.69 25.43
N HIS A 394 -44.89 81.90 24.87
CA HIS A 394 -43.62 82.41 24.33
C HIS A 394 -43.85 83.50 23.29
N GLY A 395 -43.13 84.62 23.43
CA GLY A 395 -43.33 85.81 22.58
C GLY A 395 -44.63 86.57 22.86
N GLY A 396 -45.41 86.15 23.86
CA GLY A 396 -46.59 86.86 24.33
C GLY A 396 -46.25 88.15 25.06
N THR A 397 -47.20 89.07 25.06
CA THR A 397 -47.13 90.30 25.86
C THR A 397 -47.86 90.11 27.18
N CYS A 398 -47.36 90.76 28.22
CA CYS A 398 -48.04 90.85 29.50
C CYS A 398 -48.48 92.28 29.76
N THR A 399 -49.74 92.46 30.13
CA THR A 399 -50.27 93.72 30.60
C THR A 399 -49.93 93.85 32.08
N ALA A 400 -49.04 94.81 32.38
CA ALA A 400 -48.60 95.05 33.75
C ALA A 400 -49.78 95.43 34.66
N GLN A 401 -49.81 94.85 35.87
CA GLN A 401 -50.82 95.16 36.87
C GLN A 401 -50.20 95.79 38.13
N CYS A 402 -50.72 96.96 38.50
CA CYS A 402 -50.34 97.68 39.71
C CYS A 402 -51.38 97.48 40.82
N ALA A 403 -50.93 97.49 42.07
CA ALA A 403 -51.80 97.59 43.22
C ALA A 403 -52.60 98.91 43.14
N PRO A 404 -53.87 98.96 43.59
CA PRO A 404 -54.69 100.16 43.52
C PRO A 404 -53.98 101.40 44.09
N GLY A 405 -53.86 102.46 43.29
CA GLY A 405 -53.22 103.72 43.67
C GLY A 405 -51.81 103.97 43.12
N TYR A 406 -51.27 103.07 42.29
CA TYR A 406 -49.93 103.15 41.69
C TYR A 406 -49.94 103.06 40.17
#